data_AF-A0A803R8S2-F1
#
_entry.id   AF-A0A803R8S2-F1
#
_cell.length_a   1.000
_cell.length_b   1.000
_cell.length_c   1.000
_cell.angle_alpha   90.00
_cell.angle_beta   90.00
_cell.angle_gamma   90.00
#
_symmetry.space_group_name_H-M   'P 1'
#
loop_
_entity.id
_entity.type
_entity.pdbx_description
1 polymer ?
#
loop_
_entity_poly.entity_id
_entity_poly.type
_entity_poly.pdbx_seq_one_letter_code
_entity_poly.pdbx_strand_id
1 'polypeptide(L)'
;MNHLLDFIKRDKLTTQTFTIAHNQYVVTSIHERWFCGRCLNTSKPAGEGAIVMQTAAFILVGLYDGSMASASRAMVAVDQFVAQLTRRNL
;
A
#
# COMPACT_ATOMS: atom_id res chain seq x y z
N MET A 1 -4.18 6.26 17.47
CA MET A 1 -2.82 5.73 17.22
C MET A 1 -2.82 5.17 15.82
N ASN A 2 -2.22 5.87 14.86
CA ASN A 2 -2.29 5.52 13.44
C ASN A 2 -1.18 4.53 13.09
N HIS A 3 -1.42 3.25 13.35
CA HIS A 3 -0.43 2.17 13.21
C HIS A 3 0.29 2.15 11.84
N LEU A 4 -0.39 2.53 10.76
CA LEU A 4 0.22 2.67 9.44
C LEU A 4 1.22 3.83 9.35
N LEU A 5 0.91 4.99 9.94
CA LEU A 5 1.82 6.15 9.96
C LEU A 5 3.04 5.86 10.82
N ASP A 6 2.84 5.19 11.97
CA ASP A 6 3.93 4.79 12.84
C ASP A 6 4.84 3.77 12.14
N PHE A 7 4.26 2.87 11.34
CA PHE A 7 5.00 1.92 10.51
C PHE A 7 5.87 2.64 9.46
N ILE A 8 5.28 3.57 8.72
CA ILE A 8 5.98 4.36 7.69
C ILE A 8 7.14 5.16 8.29
N LYS A 9 6.94 5.80 9.45
CA LYS A 9 7.97 6.61 10.10
C LYS A 9 9.16 5.81 10.65
N ARG A 10 8.99 4.51 10.88
CA ARG A 10 10.03 3.65 11.49
C ARG A 10 11.06 3.15 10.48
N ASP A 11 10.88 3.38 9.18
CA ASP A 11 11.79 2.99 8.08
C ASP A 11 12.30 1.53 8.13
N LYS A 12 11.56 0.65 8.81
CA LYS A 12 11.88 -0.77 8.99
C LYS A 12 10.94 -1.63 8.16
N LEU A 13 10.92 -1.39 6.86
CA LEU A 13 9.98 -2.00 5.91
C LEU A 13 10.23 -3.50 5.66
N THR A 14 11.42 -4.02 6.01
CA THR A 14 11.91 -5.32 5.51
C THR A 14 11.45 -6.58 6.26
N THR A 15 10.71 -6.49 7.36
CA THR A 15 10.24 -7.68 8.11
C THR A 15 8.88 -7.52 8.82
N GLN A 16 8.15 -6.44 8.52
CA GLN A 16 7.07 -6.00 9.39
C GLN A 16 5.70 -6.14 8.72
N THR A 17 4.72 -6.54 9.53
CA THR A 17 3.31 -6.42 9.16
C THR A 17 2.82 -5.02 9.46
N PHE A 18 1.94 -4.49 8.63
CA PHE A 18 1.23 -3.23 8.87
C PHE A 18 -0.28 -3.48 8.89
N THR A 19 -1.02 -2.57 9.52
CA THR A 19 -2.47 -2.69 9.64
C THR A 19 -3.16 -1.56 8.88
N ILE A 20 -4.10 -1.91 8.02
CA ILE A 20 -5.06 -0.96 7.42
C ILE A 20 -6.45 -1.35 7.95
N ALA A 21 -7.09 -0.42 8.66
CA ALA A 21 -8.33 -0.69 9.39
C ALA A 21 -8.20 -1.93 10.31
N HIS A 22 -8.92 -3.01 10.02
CA HIS A 22 -8.92 -4.26 10.79
C HIS A 22 -8.07 -5.37 10.15
N ASN A 23 -7.46 -5.09 9.00
CA ASN A 23 -6.72 -6.07 8.21
C ASN A 23 -5.21 -5.92 8.44
N GLN A 24 -4.54 -7.04 8.69
CA GLN A 24 -3.09 -7.11 8.84
C GLN A 24 -2.48 -7.55 7.51
N TYR A 25 -1.44 -6.86 7.07
CA TYR A 25 -0.76 -7.12 5.80
C TYR A 25 0.70 -7.40 6.06
N VAL A 26 1.25 -8.41 5.40
CA VAL A 26 2.69 -8.65 5.35
C VAL A 26 3.28 -7.95 4.12
N VAL A 27 4.38 -7.22 4.27
CA VAL A 27 5.06 -6.58 3.15
C VAL A 27 5.63 -7.64 2.21
N THR A 28 5.36 -7.52 0.91
CA THR A 28 5.82 -8.45 -0.13
C THR A 28 6.80 -7.83 -1.10
N SER A 29 6.80 -6.50 -1.24
CA SER A 29 7.69 -5.78 -2.17
C SER A 29 7.91 -4.37 -1.65
N ILE A 30 9.13 -3.86 -1.76
CA ILE A 30 9.53 -2.53 -1.30
C ILE A 30 10.31 -1.86 -2.42
N HIS A 31 9.94 -0.62 -2.70
CA HIS A 31 10.62 0.28 -3.61
C HIS A 31 10.76 1.65 -2.92
N GLU A 32 11.56 2.55 -3.49
CA GLU A 32 11.96 3.81 -2.84
C GLU A 32 10.80 4.66 -2.30
N ARG A 33 9.65 4.65 -2.98
CA ARG A 33 8.47 5.47 -2.60
C ARG A 33 7.20 4.68 -2.35
N TRP A 34 7.25 3.37 -2.52
CA TRP A 34 6.06 2.54 -2.36
C TRP A 34 6.41 1.13 -1.91
N PHE A 35 5.47 0.50 -1.23
CA PHE A 35 5.56 -0.91 -0.87
C PHE A 35 4.20 -1.58 -1.08
N CYS A 36 4.24 -2.88 -1.33
CA CYS A 36 3.07 -3.72 -1.42
C CYS A 36 2.98 -4.66 -0.24
N GLY A 37 1.77 -5.02 0.16
CA GLY A 37 1.53 -6.06 1.15
C GLY A 37 0.37 -6.97 0.79
N ARG A 38 0.42 -8.20 1.29
CA ARG A 38 -0.64 -9.20 1.18
C ARG A 38 -1.37 -9.31 2.51
N CYS A 39 -2.70 -9.27 2.47
CA CYS A 39 -3.52 -9.41 3.65
C CYS A 39 -3.41 -10.84 4.22
N LEU A 40 -3.21 -10.96 5.53
CA LEU A 40 -3.08 -12.22 6.25
C LEU A 40 -4.42 -12.74 6.77
N ASN A 41 -5.39 -11.86 7.01
CA ASN A 41 -6.65 -12.16 7.68
C ASN A 41 -7.89 -11.78 6.86
N THR A 42 -7.76 -11.70 5.53
CA THR A 42 -8.91 -11.45 4.64
C THR A 42 -9.80 -12.67 4.53
N SER A 43 -11.12 -12.45 4.45
CA SER A 43 -12.10 -13.49 4.10
C SER A 43 -12.35 -13.62 2.59
N LYS A 44 -11.72 -12.77 1.76
CA LYS A 44 -11.90 -12.79 0.30
C LYS A 44 -11.24 -14.03 -0.31
N PRO A 45 -11.96 -14.85 -1.10
CA PRO A 45 -11.39 -16.05 -1.72
C PRO A 45 -10.20 -15.76 -2.65
N ALA A 46 -10.23 -14.63 -3.37
CA ALA A 46 -9.14 -14.19 -4.23
C ALA A 46 -7.93 -13.61 -3.46
N GLY A 47 -8.02 -13.55 -2.13
CA GLY A 47 -7.11 -12.79 -1.27
C GLY A 47 -7.31 -11.28 -1.41
N GLU A 48 -6.48 -10.53 -0.71
CA GLU A 48 -6.45 -9.07 -0.75
C GLU A 48 -5.00 -8.60 -0.66
N GLY A 49 -4.68 -7.56 -1.41
CA GLY A 49 -3.41 -6.86 -1.32
C GLY A 49 -3.62 -5.37 -1.16
N ALA A 50 -2.55 -4.71 -0.73
CA ALA A 50 -2.47 -3.27 -0.61
C ALA A 50 -1.18 -2.79 -1.29
N ILE A 51 -1.23 -1.61 -1.90
CA ILE A 51 -0.07 -0.81 -2.27
C ILE A 51 -0.15 0.49 -1.48
N VAL A 52 0.97 0.87 -0.88
CA VAL A 52 1.10 2.09 -0.10
C VAL A 52 2.19 2.92 -0.75
N MET A 53 1.84 4.12 -1.21
CA MET A 53 2.75 5.06 -1.84
C MET A 53 2.86 6.31 -0.98
N GLN A 54 4.10 6.72 -0.72
CA GLN A 54 4.42 7.93 0.03
C GLN A 54 4.78 9.05 -0.93
N THR A 55 4.12 10.20 -0.78
CA THR A 55 4.48 11.44 -1.46
C THR A 55 4.99 12.45 -0.43
N ALA A 56 5.43 13.62 -0.89
CA ALA A 56 5.86 14.68 0.01
C ALA A 56 4.72 15.24 0.89
N ALA A 57 3.46 15.10 0.46
CA ALA A 57 2.30 15.75 1.08
C ALA A 57 1.27 14.77 1.65
N PHE A 58 1.21 13.54 1.13
CA PHE A 58 0.22 12.55 1.56
C PHE A 58 0.72 11.12 1.40
N ILE A 59 -0.06 10.18 1.96
CA ILE A 59 0.12 8.75 1.77
C ILE A 59 -1.11 8.24 1.03
N LEU A 60 -0.88 7.57 -0.09
CA LEU A 60 -1.92 6.94 -0.87
C LEU A 60 -1.93 5.44 -0.60
N VAL A 61 -3.12 4.90 -0.34
CA VAL A 61 -3.32 3.47 -0.12
C VAL A 61 -4.31 2.95 -1.17
N GLY A 62 -3.86 2.00 -2.00
CA GLY A 62 -4.70 1.30 -2.96
C GLY A 62 -4.92 -0.15 -2.52
N LEU A 63 -6.18 -0.55 -2.32
CA LEU A 63 -6.55 -1.94 -2.05
C LEU A 63 -6.94 -2.66 -3.34
N TYR A 64 -6.56 -3.93 -3.47
CA TYR A 64 -6.82 -4.73 -4.67
C TYR A 64 -7.01 -6.21 -4.31
N ASP A 65 -7.67 -6.97 -5.19
CA ASP A 65 -7.82 -8.42 -5.01
C ASP A 65 -6.47 -9.13 -5.10
N GLY A 66 -6.25 -10.20 -4.33
CA GLY A 66 -4.94 -10.85 -4.15
C GLY A 66 -4.32 -11.56 -5.37
N SER A 67 -4.84 -11.32 -6.57
CA SER A 67 -4.27 -11.78 -7.85
C SER A 67 -3.08 -10.91 -8.29
N MET A 68 -2.12 -11.51 -8.99
CA MET A 68 -0.97 -10.78 -9.55
C MET A 68 -1.40 -9.71 -10.57
N ALA A 69 -2.40 -10.02 -11.40
CA ALA A 69 -2.91 -9.08 -12.39
C ALA A 69 -3.54 -7.82 -11.74
N SER A 70 -4.27 -8.00 -10.63
CA SER A 70 -4.83 -6.88 -9.86
C SER A 70 -3.73 -6.04 -9.21
N ALA A 71 -2.67 -6.67 -8.69
CA ALA A 71 -1.52 -5.95 -8.14
C ALA A 71 -0.86 -5.04 -9.19
N SER A 72 -0.57 -5.57 -10.39
CA SER A 72 0.02 -4.78 -11.47
C SER A 72 -0.86 -3.62 -11.91
N ARG A 73 -2.18 -3.84 -12.03
CA ARG A 73 -3.12 -2.76 -12.36
C ARG A 73 -3.20 -1.71 -11.26
N ALA A 74 -3.19 -2.11 -10.00
CA ALA A 74 -3.23 -1.20 -8.87
C ALA A 74 -2.01 -0.29 -8.84
N MET A 75 -0.81 -0.82 -9.13
CA MET A 75 0.40 -0.04 -9.25
C MET A 75 0.28 1.07 -10.32
N VAL A 76 -0.16 0.72 -11.53
CA VAL A 76 -0.34 1.69 -12.61
C VAL A 76 -1.39 2.75 -12.24
N ALA A 77 -2.52 2.34 -11.66
CA ALA A 77 -3.57 3.26 -11.25
C ALA A 77 -3.10 4.23 -10.15
N VAL A 78 -2.35 3.74 -9.17
CA VAL A 78 -1.77 4.55 -8.08
C VAL A 78 -0.75 5.55 -8.62
N ASP A 79 0.14 5.13 -9.51
CA ASP A 79 1.14 6.01 -10.11
C ASP A 79 0.48 7.13 -10.94
N GLN A 80 -0.50 6.77 -11.77
CA GLN A 80 -1.27 7.75 -12.54
C GLN A 80 -2.04 8.72 -11.64
N PHE A 81 -2.64 8.22 -10.55
CA PHE A 81 -3.39 9.06 -9.62
C PHE A 81 -2.49 10.04 -8.88
N VAL A 82 -1.31 9.59 -8.41
CA VAL A 82 -0.32 10.49 -7.81
C VAL A 82 0.16 11.53 -8.80
N ALA A 83 0.45 11.15 -10.05
CA ALA A 83 0.84 12.11 -11.08
C ALA A 83 -0.24 13.19 -11.31
N GLN A 84 -1.53 12.84 -11.23
CA GLN A 84 -2.62 13.81 -11.32
C GLN A 84 -2.73 14.72 -10.09
N LEU A 85 -2.52 14.17 -8.89
CA LEU A 85 -2.55 14.96 -7.65
C LEU A 85 -1.38 15.94 -7.57
N THR A 86 -0.17 15.50 -7.93
CA THR A 86 1.02 16.36 -7.97
C THR A 86 0.84 17.53 -8.93
N ARG A 87 0.19 17.32 -10.09
CA ARG A 87 -0.15 18.42 -11.02
C ARG A 87 -1.11 19.45 -10.42
N ARG A 88 -1.85 19.09 -9.37
CA ARG A 88 -2.77 19.97 -8.64
C ARG A 88 -2.13 20.57 -7.38
N ASN A 89 -0.82 20.40 -7.19
CA ASN A 89 -0.09 20.79 -5.98
C ASN A 89 -0.67 20.18 -4.71
N LEU A 90 -1.22 18.97 -4.84
CA LEU A 90 -1.55 18.10 -3.73
C LEU A 90 -0.43 17.11 -3.51
#